data_AF-A0AA95SJM7-F1
#
_entry.id   AF-A0AA95SJM7-F1
#
_cell.length_a   1.000
_cell.length_b   1.000
_cell.length_c   1.000
_cell.angle_alpha   90.00
_cell.angle_beta   90.00
_cell.angle_gamma   90.00
#
_symmetry.space_group_name_H-M   'P 1'
#
loop_
_entity.id
_entity.type
_entity.pdbx_description
1 polymer ?
#
loop_
_entity_poly.entity_id
_entity_poly.type
_entity_poly.pdbx_seq_one_letter_code
_entity_poly.pdbx_strand_id
1 'polypeptide(L)' 'MEKPAGVMEFMPSGEKMRLYRQQKVVSEDENFIYIEPIHCRVKYRNITKDGFLRIPSFVDWK' A
#
# COMPACT_ATOMS: atom_id res chain seq x y z
N MET A 1 -8.92 -11.49 7.74
CA MET A 1 -7.97 -10.64 7.00
C MET A 1 -8.77 -9.63 6.20
N GLU A 2 -8.51 -8.34 6.41
CA GLU A 2 -9.09 -7.31 5.55
C GLU A 2 -8.57 -7.50 4.13
N LYS A 3 -9.44 -7.36 3.12
CA LYS A 3 -9.02 -7.49 1.72
C LYS A 3 -8.32 -6.21 1.28
N PRO A 4 -7.20 -6.28 0.54
CA PRO A 4 -6.51 -5.10 0.07
C PRO A 4 -7.41 -4.28 -0.86
N ALA A 5 -7.40 -2.95 -0.71
CA ALA A 5 -8.18 -2.04 -1.54
C ALA A 5 -7.61 -1.86 -2.96
N GLY A 6 -6.44 -2.42 -3.26
CA GLY A 6 -5.76 -2.36 -4.55
C GLY A 6 -4.25 -2.61 -4.41
N VAL A 7 -3.53 -2.52 -5.53
CA VAL A 7 -2.05 -2.61 -5.57
C VAL A 7 -1.50 -1.23 -5.92
N MET A 8 -0.58 -0.71 -5.11
CA MET A 8 0.06 0.59 -5.36
C MET A 8 1.12 0.46 -6.46
N GLU A 9 0.85 1.09 -7.60
CA GLU A 9 1.69 1.00 -8.80
C GLU A 9 2.94 1.88 -8.70
N PHE A 10 2.83 3.04 -8.04
CA PHE A 10 3.91 4.01 -7.96
C PHE A 10 4.12 4.52 -6.53
N MET A 11 5.36 4.39 -6.06
CA MET A 11 5.88 5.00 -4.84
C MET A 11 7.31 5.49 -5.09
N PRO A 12 7.66 6.75 -4.77
CA PRO A 12 9.02 7.24 -4.90
C PRO A 12 10.02 6.40 -4.10
N SER A 13 11.22 6.18 -4.64
CA SER A 13 12.21 5.28 -4.02
C SER A 13 12.59 5.64 -2.59
N GLY A 14 12.67 6.94 -2.26
CA GLY A 14 12.94 7.41 -0.90
C GLY A 14 11.83 7.01 0.09
N GLU A 15 10.58 7.14 -0.33
CA GLU A 15 9.41 6.78 0.47
C GLU A 15 9.28 5.26 0.61
N LYS A 16 9.61 4.52 -0.46
CA LYS A 16 9.70 3.06 -0.41
C LYS A 16 10.74 2.58 0.61
N MET A 17 11.91 3.23 0.65
CA MET A 17 12.92 2.92 1.66
C MET A 17 12.46 3.26 3.07
N ARG A 18 11.73 4.36 3.26
CA ARG A 18 11.11 4.71 4.54
C ARG A 18 10.10 3.67 4.99
N LEU A 19 9.24 3.18 4.09
CA LEU A 19 8.30 2.10 4.36
C LEU A 19 9.03 0.85 4.88
N TYR A 20 10.07 0.39 4.17
CA TYR A 20 10.83 -0.80 4.61
C TYR A 20 11.52 -0.63 5.96
N ARG A 21 11.87 0.60 6.36
CA ARG A 21 12.47 0.87 7.67
C ARG A 21 11.44 0.95 8.80
N GLN A 22 10.21 1.34 8.47
CA GLN A 22 9.13 1.57 9.46
C GLN A 22 8.18 0.38 9.58
N GLN A 23 8.15 -0.51 8.59
CA GLN A 23 7.26 -1.66 8.57
C GLN A 23 7.50 -2.55 9.79
N LYS A 24 6.40 -3.02 10.36
CA LYS A 24 6.41 -4.07 11.38
C LYS A 24 5.75 -5.29 10.76
N VAL A 25 6.54 -6.32 10.51
CA VAL A 25 6.06 -7.55 9.90
C VAL A 25 5.20 -8.32 10.91
N VAL A 26 4.01 -8.71 10.47
CA VAL A 26 3.05 -9.52 11.25
C VAL A 26 3.14 -10.98 10.83
N SER A 27 3.24 -11.24 9.52
CA SER A 27 3.39 -12.59 8.95
C SER A 27 3.95 -12.52 7.53
N GLU A 28 4.43 -13.63 7.02
CA GLU A 28 4.95 -13.75 5.65
C GLU A 28 4.47 -15.08 5.04
N ASP A 29 4.22 -15.07 3.74
CA ASP A 29 4.00 -16.28 2.93
C ASP A 29 4.97 -16.29 1.72
N GLU A 30 4.82 -17.28 0.84
CA GLU A 30 5.69 -17.45 -0.34
C GLU A 30 5.70 -16.25 -1.29
N ASN A 31 4.66 -15.41 -1.25
CA ASN A 31 4.44 -14.31 -2.18
C ASN A 31 4.45 -12.93 -1.50
N PHE A 32 4.04 -12.83 -0.24
CA PHE A 32 3.74 -11.55 0.40
C PHE A 32 4.24 -11.46 1.85
N ILE A 33 4.67 -10.25 2.21
CA ILE A 33 4.93 -9.83 3.59
C ILE A 33 3.74 -9.00 4.06
N TYR A 34 3.10 -9.43 5.14
CA TYR A 34 1.99 -8.71 5.76
C TYR A 34 2.53 -7.89 6.92
N ILE A 35 2.21 -6.59 6.92
CA ILE A 35 2.73 -5.63 7.90
C ILE A 35 1.59 -5.00 8.70
N GLU A 36 1.90 -4.43 9.86
CA GLU A 36 0.92 -3.61 10.59
C GLU A 36 0.40 -2.46 9.71
N PRO A 37 -0.88 -2.08 9.82
CA PRO A 37 -1.44 -1.00 9.00
C PRO A 37 -0.69 0.33 9.16
N ILE A 38 -0.26 0.90 8.03
CA ILE A 38 0.39 2.22 7.97
C ILE A 38 -0.53 3.19 7.24
N HIS A 39 -0.79 4.33 7.88
CA HIS A 39 -1.63 5.37 7.30
C HIS A 39 -0.86 6.21 6.29
N CYS A 40 -1.40 6.35 5.09
CA CYS A 40 -0.86 7.22 4.05
C CYS A 40 -1.98 7.78 3.18
N ARG A 41 -1.65 8.80 2.38
CA ARG A 41 -2.53 9.31 1.33
C ARG A 41 -2.10 8.76 -0.01
N VAL A 42 -3.08 8.35 -0.79
CA VAL A 42 -2.89 7.93 -2.19
C VAL A 42 -3.80 8.74 -3.10
N LYS A 43 -3.33 8.97 -4.33
CA LYS A 43 -4.19 9.38 -5.45
C LYS A 43 -4.53 8.14 -6.26
N TYR A 44 -5.72 8.09 -6.83
CA TYR A 44 -6.16 6.97 -7.66
C TYR A 44 -7.02 7.50 -8.81
N ARG A 45 -7.16 6.73 -9.90
CA ARG A 45 -7.89 7.19 -11.08
C ARG A 45 -9.39 7.18 -10.86
N ASN A 46 -9.90 6.04 -10.41
CA ASN A 46 -11.31 5.80 -10.13
C ASN A 46 -11.45 4.57 -9.24
N ILE A 47 -12.63 4.41 -8.66
CA ILE A 47 -13.04 3.19 -7.96
C ILE A 47 -13.56 2.20 -9.02
N THR A 48 -13.20 0.92 -8.90
CA THR A 48 -13.75 -0.14 -9.77
C THR A 48 -15.19 -0.47 -9.37
N LYS A 49 -15.91 -1.23 -10.21
CA LYS A 49 -17.27 -1.69 -9.86
C LYS A 49 -17.30 -2.50 -8.56
N ASP A 50 -16.21 -3.19 -8.25
CA ASP A 50 -16.04 -4.01 -7.06
C ASP A 50 -15.49 -3.23 -5.85
N GLY A 51 -15.33 -1.91 -5.95
CA GLY A 51 -14.92 -1.05 -4.83
C GLY A 51 -13.42 -0.88 -4.63
N PHE A 52 -12.58 -1.37 -5.55
CA PHE A 52 -11.12 -1.25 -5.45
C PHE A 52 -10.59 0.05 -6.06
N LEU A 53 -9.43 0.52 -5.59
CA LEU A 53 -8.72 1.66 -6.14
C LEU A 53 -7.97 1.27 -7.41
N ARG A 54 -8.22 1.96 -8.51
CA ARG A 54 -7.51 1.74 -9.78
C ARG A 54 -6.27 2.62 -9.88
N ILE A 55 -5.12 1.99 -10.10
CA ILE A 55 -3.79 2.63 -10.25
C ILE A 55 -3.52 3.61 -9.09
N PRO A 56 -3.59 3.17 -7.82
CA PRO A 56 -3.24 4.03 -6.70
C PRO A 56 -1.74 4.36 -6.72
N SER A 57 -1.42 5.62 -6.45
CA SER A 57 -0.06 6.13 -6.36
C SER A 57 0.12 6.88 -5.04
N PHE A 58 1.28 6.71 -4.43
CA PHE A 58 1.64 7.39 -3.18
C PHE A 58 1.62 8.92 -3.33
N VAL A 59 1.13 9.62 -2.30
CA VAL A 59 1.17 11.08 -2.19
C VAL A 59 2.04 11.50 -1.00
N ASP A 60 1.62 11.18 0.22
CA ASP A 60 2.35 11.48 1.45
C ASP A 60 1.97 10.53 2.60
N TRP A 61 2.81 10.51 3.65
CA TRP A 61 2.49 9.85 4.91
C TRP A 61 1.57 10.75 5.74
N LYS A 62 0.65 10.15 6.50
CA LYS A 62 -0.24 10.88 7.41
C LYS A 62 0.29 10.86 8.84
#